data_AF-A0A958CLJ7-F1
#
_entry.id   AF-A0A958CLJ7-F1
#
_cell.length_a   1.000
_cell.length_b   1.000
_cell.length_c   1.000
_cell.angle_alpha   90.00
_cell.angle_beta   90.00
_cell.angle_gamma   90.00
#
_symmetry.space_group_name_H-M   'P 1'
#
loop_
_entity.id
_entity.type
_entity.pdbx_description
1 polymer ?
#
loop_
_entity_poly.entity_id
_entity_poly.type
_entity_poly.pdbx_seq_one_letter_code
_entity_poly.pdbx_strand_id
1 'polypeptide(L)' 'MHDHDRIIRYDDLTWPEVADLPRELPMLVPLGLGRYDLDGALDRLGVQQAALLPSVPYGFRRVDGDPLGALAVSPGLLRR' A
#
# COMPACT_ATOMS: atom_id res chain seq x y z
N MET A 1 -11.68 -24.92 -0.23
CA MET A 1 -12.41 -23.66 -0.48
C MET A 1 -11.39 -22.53 -0.49
N HIS A 2 -10.61 -22.47 -1.58
CA HIS A 2 -10.19 -21.23 -2.22
C HIS A 2 -9.83 -20.04 -1.30
N ASP A 3 -8.64 -20.15 -0.70
CA ASP A 3 -7.84 -19.08 -0.07
C ASP A 3 -7.58 -17.97 -1.10
N HIS A 4 -8.54 -17.05 -1.29
CA HIS A 4 -8.44 -15.98 -2.27
C HIS A 4 -8.11 -14.68 -1.55
N ASP A 5 -6.83 -14.32 -1.69
CA ASP A 5 -6.25 -12.99 -1.58
C ASP A 5 -6.83 -12.12 -0.45
N ARG A 6 -6.17 -12.20 0.72
CA ARG A 6 -6.38 -11.25 1.84
C ARG A 6 -6.10 -9.79 1.43
N ILE A 7 -5.60 -9.56 0.22
CA ILE A 7 -5.30 -8.26 -0.35
C ILE A 7 -6.11 -8.05 -1.63
N ILE A 8 -6.89 -6.97 -1.67
CA ILE A 8 -7.57 -6.50 -2.88
C ILE A 8 -6.66 -5.49 -3.57
N ARG A 9 -6.30 -5.73 -4.84
CA ARG A 9 -5.57 -4.77 -5.66
C ARG A 9 -6.49 -3.65 -6.13
N TYR A 10 -6.33 -2.46 -5.57
CA TYR A 10 -7.23 -1.35 -5.87
C TYR A 10 -7.08 -0.83 -7.31
N ASP A 11 -5.88 -0.95 -7.87
CA ASP A 11 -5.54 -0.56 -9.25
C ASP A 11 -6.17 -1.46 -10.32
N ASP A 12 -6.60 -2.65 -9.95
CA ASP A 12 -7.30 -3.58 -10.85
C ASP A 12 -8.82 -3.37 -10.85
N LEU A 13 -9.36 -2.52 -9.96
CA LEU A 13 -10.80 -2.29 -9.82
C LEU A 13 -11.33 -1.19 -10.74
N THR A 14 -12.53 -1.41 -11.27
CA THR A 14 -13.32 -0.38 -11.96
C THR A 14 -14.09 0.50 -10.97
N TRP A 15 -14.60 1.64 -11.46
CA TRP A 15 -15.38 2.57 -10.64
C TRP A 15 -16.58 1.95 -9.90
N PRO A 16 -17.41 1.11 -10.56
CA PRO A 16 -18.50 0.41 -9.86
C PRO A 16 -17.98 -0.54 -8.77
N GLU A 17 -16.93 -1.32 -9.05
CA GLU A 17 -16.36 -2.26 -8.07
C GLU A 17 -15.77 -1.54 -6.85
N VAL A 18 -15.15 -0.37 -7.06
CA VAL A 18 -14.72 0.52 -5.97
C VAL A 18 -15.90 1.00 -5.12
N ALA A 19 -17.03 1.33 -5.74
CA ALA A 19 -18.21 1.81 -5.02
C ALA A 19 -18.85 0.72 -4.13
N ASP A 20 -18.70 -0.54 -4.52
CA ASP A 20 -19.20 -1.72 -3.82
C ASP A 20 -18.28 -2.19 -2.67
N LEU A 21 -17.07 -1.62 -2.53
CA LEU A 21 -16.17 -1.97 -1.44
C LEU A 21 -16.78 -1.60 -0.06
N PRO A 22 -16.56 -2.42 0.98
CA PRO A 22 -16.97 -2.07 2.34
C PRO A 22 -16.32 -0.76 2.79
N ARG A 23 -17.11 0.14 3.36
CA ARG A 23 -16.63 1.47 3.81
C ARG A 23 -15.61 1.42 4.94
N GLU A 24 -15.64 0.33 5.71
CA GLU A 24 -14.70 0.05 6.80
C GLU A 24 -13.50 -0.80 6.35
N LEU A 25 -13.39 -1.14 5.06
CA LEU A 25 -12.26 -1.90 4.54
C LEU A 25 -10.98 -1.07 4.69
N PRO A 26 -9.96 -1.54 5.44
CA PRO A 26 -8.71 -0.81 5.57
C PRO A 26 -8.03 -0.64 4.22
N MET A 27 -7.43 0.53 3.99
CA MET A 27 -6.61 0.81 2.82
C MET A 27 -5.13 0.90 3.21
N LEU A 28 -4.29 0.18 2.49
CA LEU A 28 -2.84 0.19 2.63
C LEU A 28 -2.24 1.06 1.53
N VAL A 29 -1.41 2.03 1.91
CA VAL A 29 -0.73 2.94 0.97
C VAL A 29 0.77 2.60 0.94
N PRO A 30 1.27 1.94 -0.11
CA PRO A 30 2.69 1.64 -0.22
C PRO A 30 3.49 2.91 -0.56
N LEU A 31 4.53 3.20 0.23
CA LEU A 31 5.41 4.36 0.08
C LEU A 31 6.80 3.97 -0.43
N GLY A 32 7.03 4.16 -1.72
CA GLY A 32 8.17 3.65 -2.47
C GLY A 32 7.79 2.43 -3.32
N LEU A 33 8.77 1.87 -4.03
CA LEU A 33 8.59 0.69 -4.90
C LEU A 33 9.16 -0.60 -4.29
N GLY A 34 9.39 -0.59 -2.97
CA GLY A 34 9.89 -1.75 -2.24
C GLY A 34 8.85 -2.86 -2.11
N ARG A 35 9.28 -4.05 -1.69
CA ARG A 35 8.37 -5.11 -1.26
C ARG A 35 7.93 -4.85 0.19
N TYR A 36 6.66 -5.10 0.47
CA TYR A 36 6.07 -4.98 1.81
C TYR A 36 5.61 -6.33 2.32
N ASP A 37 5.73 -6.53 3.63
CA ASP A 37 5.09 -7.63 4.35
C ASP A 37 3.62 -7.27 4.61
N LEU A 38 2.75 -7.63 3.66
CA LEU A 38 1.33 -7.30 3.72
C LEU A 38 0.58 -8.14 4.75
N ASP A 39 0.93 -9.43 4.88
CA ASP A 39 0.35 -10.31 5.89
C ASP A 39 0.67 -9.80 7.30
N GLY A 40 1.92 -9.44 7.55
CA GLY A 40 2.33 -8.85 8.83
C GLY A 40 1.69 -7.48 9.11
N ALA A 41 1.25 -6.76 8.08
CA ALA A 41 0.47 -5.54 8.23
C ALA A 41 -0.99 -5.85 8.62
N LEU A 42 -1.62 -6.81 7.95
CA LEU A 42 -2.99 -7.27 8.26
C LEU A 42 -3.08 -7.81 9.69
N ASP A 43 -2.12 -8.63 10.10
CA ASP A 43 -2.08 -9.24 11.43
C ASP A 43 -1.93 -8.17 12.53
N ARG A 44 -1.12 -7.13 12.27
CA ARG A 44 -0.98 -5.98 13.19
C ARG A 44 -2.23 -5.10 13.26
N LEU A 45 -2.95 -4.98 12.15
CA LEU A 45 -4.23 -4.29 12.08
C LEU A 45 -5.38 -5.11 12.68
N GLY A 46 -5.19 -6.42 12.86
CA GLY A 46 -6.23 -7.32 13.35
C GLY A 46 -7.36 -7.52 12.34
N VAL A 47 -7.06 -7.43 11.04
CA VAL A 47 -8.05 -7.50 9.96
C VAL A 47 -7.77 -8.67 9.02
N GLN A 48 -8.85 -9.22 8.46
CA GLN A 48 -8.75 -10.38 7.56
C GLN A 48 -8.43 -9.97 6.13
N GLN A 49 -8.84 -8.77 5.73
CA GLN A 49 -8.69 -8.25 4.37
C GLN A 49 -8.41 -6.74 4.38
N ALA A 50 -7.66 -6.26 3.39
CA ALA A 50 -7.48 -4.85 3.11
C ALA A 50 -7.35 -4.59 1.59
N ALA A 51 -7.57 -3.34 1.18
CA ALA A 51 -7.26 -2.89 -0.18
C ALA A 51 -5.86 -2.28 -0.25
N LEU A 52 -5.05 -2.71 -1.21
CA LEU A 52 -3.74 -2.16 -1.51
C LEU A 52 -3.87 -1.11 -2.62
N LEU A 53 -3.55 0.14 -2.29
CA LEU A 53 -3.49 1.21 -3.28
C LEU A 53 -2.26 1.06 -4.20
N PRO A 54 -2.29 1.64 -5.41
CA PRO A 54 -1.09 1.78 -6.22
C PRO A 54 0.04 2.43 -5.42
N SER A 55 1.26 1.92 -5.60
CA SER A 55 2.45 2.45 -4.93
C SER A 55 2.67 3.92 -5.29
N VAL A 56 2.88 4.73 -4.26
CA VAL A 56 3.42 6.08 -4.44
C VAL A 56 4.93 5.89 -4.66
N PRO A 57 5.52 6.27 -5.81
CA PRO A 57 6.92 5.99 -6.14
C PRO A 57 7.91 6.86 -5.35
N TYR A 58 7.45 7.47 -4.26
CA TYR A 58 8.19 8.34 -3.37
C TYR A 58 8.08 7.78 -1.96
N GLY A 59 9.21 7.71 -1.26
CA GLY A 59 9.27 7.14 0.07
C GLY A 59 10.17 7.95 0.99
N PHE A 60 10.37 7.42 2.19
CA PHE A 60 11.32 7.99 3.13
C PHE A 60 12.75 7.92 2.58
N ARG A 61 13.60 8.85 3.02
CA ARG A 61 15.04 8.80 2.72
C ARG A 61 15.59 7.47 3.22
N ARG A 62 16.08 6.65 2.31
CA ARG A 62 16.75 5.38 2.64
C ARG A 62 18.26 5.58 2.68
N VAL A 63 18.94 4.89 3.59
CA VAL A 63 20.40 4.96 3.81
C VAL A 63 21.10 3.65 3.43
N ASP A 64 20.35 2.71 2.86
CA ASP A 64 20.75 1.35 2.53
C ASP A 64 21.28 1.19 1.09
N GLY A 65 21.47 2.31 0.36
CA GLY A 65 21.96 2.29 -1.01
C GLY A 65 20.95 1.82 -2.05
N ASP A 66 19.66 1.74 -1.71
CA ASP A 66 18.60 1.43 -2.67
C ASP A 66 18.60 2.47 -3.82
N PRO A 67 18.55 2.06 -5.10
CA PRO A 67 18.58 2.98 -6.24
C PRO A 67 17.43 4.01 -6.22
N LEU A 68 16.33 3.73 -5.52
CA LEU A 68 15.22 4.66 -5.33
C LEU A 68 15.46 5.67 -4.21
N GLY A 69 16.51 5.50 -3.39
CA GLY A 69 16.95 6.48 -2.40
C GLY A 69 17.36 7.82 -3.02
N ALA A 70 17.73 7.81 -4.31
CA ALA A 70 18.01 9.02 -5.10
C ALA A 70 16.73 9.74 -5.58
N LEU A 71 15.57 9.07 -5.62
CA LEU A 71 14.27 9.64 -5.99
C LEU A 71 13.56 10.34 -4.81
N ALA A 72 14.34 10.75 -3.80
CA ALA A 72 13.83 11.44 -2.63
C ALA A 72 13.10 12.73 -3.05
N VAL A 73 11.77 12.75 -2.84
CA VAL A 73 10.97 13.95 -3.00
C VAL A 73 11.48 15.08 -2.12
N SER A 74 11.30 16.32 -2.59
CA SER A 74 11.62 17.51 -1.83
C SER A 74 11.00 17.41 -0.42
N PRO A 75 11.74 17.72 0.66
CA PRO A 75 11.25 17.54 2.03
C PRO A 75 9.90 18.21 2.32
N GLY A 76 9.49 19.22 1.55
CA GLY A 76 8.20 19.89 1.69
C GLY A 76 6.98 19.07 1.30
N LEU A 77 7.13 17.92 0.62
CA LEU A 77 6.00 17.10 0.14
C LEU A 77 5.44 16.15 1.22
N LEU A 78 6.25 15.72 2.18
CA LEU A 78 5.90 14.69 3.19
C LEU A 78 6.31 15.08 4.62
N ARG A 79 6.50 16.38 4.89
CA ARG A 79 6.96 16.84 6.20
C ARG A 79 5.87 16.70 7.27
N ARG A 80 6.29 16.14 8.41
CA ARG A 80 5.60 16.13 9.71
C ARG A 80 5.53 17.54 10.29
#